data_AF-A0A645B9J5-F1
#
_entry.id   AF-A0A645B9J5-F1
#
_cell.length_a   1.000
_cell.length_b   1.000
_cell.length_c   1.000
_cell.angle_alpha   90.00
_cell.angle_beta   90.00
_cell.angle_gamma   90.00
#
_symmetry.space_group_name_H-M   'P 1'
#
loop_
_entity.id
_entity.type
_entity.pdbx_description
1 polymer ?
#
loop_
_entity_poly.entity_id
_entity_poly.type
_entity_poly.pdbx_seq_one_letter_code
_entity_poly.pdbx_strand_id
1 'polypeptide(L)'
;MLQETGYINGIENYSIYFDRNRKHGDPPYTLVDYFRHLWGDNFLTVIDESHVTVPQIGGMYAGDFARKTNLIDFGFRLPSALDNRPLKFEEFEQRMAKVIYVSATPSRYEFEKSKNNIAEQIIRPTGLVDPEINIRSTKNQIPDLIKDIKSRVDKKERTLVVTLTKRMAEDLANYLSDPNKTGINLKVAYLHSDIDTLQRSKILDDLRSGNYDVLVGINLLREGLDLPEVSLVTILDADQQGFLRSQSSLIQIMGRASRHISGQVILYADSISDAMDGAIKEVNRRRKIQIKYNQDNHITPKSVVKSIRPQIVDDIKKETKTNWSKIDTSSLTPSQRQKQVKELKKQMRNLAFNLDFEAAIQIRDQIKEIENYDR
;
A
#
# COMPACT_ATOMS: atom_id res chain seq x y z
N MET A 1 20.02 -36.25 -9.02
CA MET A 1 18.82 -35.54 -8.51
C MET A 1 17.76 -35.39 -9.60
N LEU A 2 17.89 -34.49 -10.58
CA LEU A 2 16.90 -34.37 -11.68
C LEU A 2 16.58 -35.71 -12.37
N GLN A 3 17.58 -36.54 -12.64
CA GLN A 3 17.39 -37.89 -13.21
C GLN A 3 16.66 -38.87 -12.28
N GLU A 4 16.76 -38.70 -10.96
CA GLU A 4 16.22 -39.62 -9.95
C GLU A 4 14.79 -39.24 -9.54
N THR A 5 14.54 -37.95 -9.37
CA THR A 5 13.30 -37.43 -8.75
C THR A 5 12.45 -36.60 -9.72
N GLY A 6 12.98 -36.25 -10.89
CA GLY A 6 12.34 -35.30 -11.82
C GLY A 6 12.27 -33.86 -11.29
N TYR A 7 12.86 -33.57 -10.12
CA TYR A 7 12.74 -32.28 -9.44
C TYR A 7 13.98 -31.92 -8.62
N ILE A 8 14.32 -30.63 -8.58
CA ILE A 8 15.30 -30.05 -7.68
C ILE A 8 14.82 -28.69 -7.16
N ASN A 9 15.30 -28.29 -5.98
CA ASN A 9 15.13 -26.92 -5.52
C ASN A 9 15.85 -25.97 -6.47
N GLY A 10 15.16 -24.91 -6.92
CA GLY A 10 15.73 -23.98 -7.89
C GLY A 10 15.68 -24.48 -9.34
N ILE A 11 14.81 -25.44 -9.67
CA ILE A 11 14.66 -25.99 -11.03
C ILE A 11 14.38 -24.91 -12.09
N GLU A 12 13.76 -23.79 -11.70
CA GLU A 12 13.46 -22.66 -12.58
C GLU A 12 14.71 -22.04 -13.22
N ASN A 13 15.87 -22.14 -12.57
CA ASN A 13 17.15 -21.65 -13.11
C ASN A 13 17.62 -22.43 -14.35
N TYR A 14 16.98 -23.55 -14.65
CA TYR A 14 17.26 -24.41 -15.81
C TYR A 14 16.12 -24.35 -16.85
N SER A 15 15.18 -23.41 -16.72
CA SER A 15 13.98 -23.31 -17.56
C SER A 15 14.25 -23.38 -19.06
N ILE A 16 15.34 -22.77 -19.52
CA ILE A 16 15.72 -22.77 -20.93
C ILE A 16 16.03 -24.16 -21.50
N TYR A 17 16.47 -25.11 -20.67
CA TYR A 17 16.74 -26.49 -21.12
C TYR A 17 15.47 -27.35 -21.20
N PHE A 18 14.39 -26.92 -20.55
CA PHE A 18 13.10 -27.61 -20.62
C PHE A 18 12.22 -27.09 -21.75
N ASP A 19 12.49 -25.87 -22.23
CA ASP A 19 11.73 -25.24 -23.30
C ASP A 19 12.32 -25.58 -24.67
N ARG A 20 11.59 -26.37 -25.46
CA ARG A 20 12.06 -26.88 -26.76
C ARG A 20 12.11 -25.80 -27.84
N ASN A 21 11.36 -24.71 -27.67
CA ASN A 21 11.17 -23.70 -28.71
C ASN A 21 11.92 -22.39 -28.42
N ARG A 22 12.65 -22.31 -27.31
CA ARG A 22 13.46 -21.16 -26.94
C ARG A 22 14.95 -21.47 -27.07
N LYS A 23 15.70 -20.45 -27.50
CA LYS A 23 17.17 -20.42 -27.50
C LYS A 23 17.66 -19.44 -26.44
N HIS A 24 18.93 -19.54 -26.05
CA HIS A 24 19.56 -18.58 -25.14
C HIS A 24 19.36 -17.15 -25.65
N GLY A 25 18.91 -16.26 -24.76
CA GLY A 25 18.54 -14.88 -25.06
C GLY A 25 17.05 -14.68 -25.37
N ASP A 26 16.34 -15.71 -25.83
CA ASP A 26 14.94 -15.58 -26.24
C ASP A 26 14.05 -15.17 -25.06
N PRO A 27 13.03 -14.33 -25.32
CA PRO A 27 12.08 -13.93 -24.29
C PRO A 27 11.38 -15.15 -23.68
N PRO A 28 11.12 -15.15 -22.37
CA PRO A 28 10.29 -16.15 -21.71
C PRO A 28 8.84 -16.10 -22.23
N TYR A 29 8.16 -17.24 -22.16
CA TYR A 29 6.69 -17.25 -22.23
C TYR A 29 6.10 -16.72 -20.93
N THR A 30 5.10 -15.87 -21.05
CA THR A 30 4.44 -15.16 -19.95
C THR A 30 2.92 -15.26 -20.09
N LEU A 31 2.19 -14.71 -19.11
CA LEU A 31 0.72 -14.61 -19.19
C LEU A 31 0.25 -13.91 -20.47
N VAL A 32 0.96 -12.89 -20.96
CA VAL A 32 0.55 -12.16 -22.17
C VAL A 32 0.58 -13.07 -23.40
N ASP A 33 1.50 -14.04 -23.46
CA ASP A 33 1.58 -14.99 -24.56
C ASP A 33 0.38 -15.94 -24.58
N TYR A 34 -0.20 -16.29 -23.43
CA TYR A 34 -1.47 -17.03 -23.38
C TYR A 34 -2.60 -16.21 -24.00
N PHE A 35 -2.66 -14.90 -23.71
CA PHE A 35 -3.68 -14.05 -24.30
C PHE A 35 -3.51 -13.91 -25.81
N ARG A 36 -2.28 -13.71 -26.27
CA ARG A 36 -1.96 -13.67 -27.71
C ARG A 36 -2.28 -14.99 -28.41
N HIS A 37 -2.00 -16.12 -27.76
CA HIS A 37 -2.29 -17.43 -28.34
C HIS A 37 -3.80 -17.66 -28.50
N LEU A 38 -4.60 -17.32 -27.48
CA LEU A 38 -6.04 -17.57 -27.47
C LEU A 38 -6.83 -16.53 -28.28
N TRP A 39 -6.41 -15.27 -28.27
CA TRP A 39 -7.19 -14.15 -28.82
C TRP A 39 -6.44 -13.32 -29.86
N GLY A 40 -5.21 -13.66 -30.23
CA GLY A 40 -4.38 -12.85 -31.13
C GLY A 40 -4.18 -11.45 -30.55
N ASP A 41 -4.41 -10.41 -31.36
CA ASP A 41 -4.39 -9.02 -30.91
C ASP A 41 -5.76 -8.54 -30.37
N ASN A 42 -6.68 -9.47 -30.11
CA ASN A 42 -8.05 -9.17 -29.69
C ASN A 42 -8.27 -9.28 -28.18
N PHE A 43 -7.32 -8.73 -27.42
CA PHE A 43 -7.43 -8.54 -25.97
C PHE A 43 -7.08 -7.11 -25.58
N LEU A 44 -7.48 -6.73 -24.37
CA LEU A 44 -7.26 -5.40 -23.81
C LEU A 44 -6.31 -5.49 -22.63
N THR A 45 -5.28 -4.64 -22.62
CA THR A 45 -4.40 -4.41 -21.48
C THR A 45 -4.78 -3.09 -20.84
N VAL A 46 -5.10 -3.11 -19.55
CA VAL A 46 -5.30 -1.89 -18.75
C VAL A 46 -4.14 -1.78 -17.78
N ILE A 47 -3.40 -0.69 -17.84
CA ILE A 47 -2.28 -0.41 -16.95
C ILE A 47 -2.73 0.67 -15.97
N ASP A 48 -3.10 0.23 -14.77
CA ASP A 48 -3.45 1.12 -13.67
C ASP A 48 -2.21 1.82 -13.10
N GLU A 49 -2.41 3.02 -12.58
CA GLU A 49 -1.35 3.94 -12.13
C GLU A 49 -0.14 3.96 -13.08
N SER A 50 -0.40 4.12 -14.37
CA SER A 50 0.56 3.87 -15.46
C SER A 50 1.91 4.59 -15.28
N HIS A 51 1.89 5.78 -14.69
CA HIS A 51 3.04 6.61 -14.43
C HIS A 51 4.05 5.97 -13.45
N VAL A 52 3.62 4.99 -12.64
CA VAL A 52 4.47 4.14 -11.77
C VAL A 52 4.64 2.75 -12.40
N THR A 53 3.55 2.14 -12.87
CA THR A 53 3.55 0.76 -13.36
C THR A 53 4.41 0.57 -14.61
N VAL A 54 4.41 1.53 -15.55
CA VAL A 54 5.22 1.46 -16.78
C VAL A 54 6.73 1.48 -16.45
N PRO A 55 7.26 2.46 -15.69
CA PRO A 55 8.65 2.41 -15.22
C PRO A 55 9.00 1.15 -14.44
N GLN A 56 8.09 0.65 -13.61
CA GLN A 56 8.30 -0.57 -12.85
C GLN A 56 8.51 -1.77 -13.76
N ILE A 57 7.65 -1.98 -14.76
CA ILE A 57 7.79 -3.05 -15.76
C ILE A 57 9.15 -2.91 -16.47
N GLY A 58 9.54 -1.70 -16.87
CA GLY A 58 10.84 -1.45 -17.50
C GLY A 58 12.05 -1.76 -16.62
N GLY A 59 11.93 -1.59 -15.30
CA GLY A 59 12.99 -1.87 -14.33
C GLY A 59 13.17 -3.36 -13.98
N MET A 60 12.16 -4.21 -14.22
CA MET A 60 12.16 -5.61 -13.76
C MET A 60 13.33 -6.43 -14.32
N TYR A 61 13.59 -6.33 -15.63
CA TYR A 61 14.68 -7.06 -16.28
C TYR A 61 16.05 -6.63 -15.74
N ALA A 62 16.31 -5.33 -15.65
CA ALA A 62 17.61 -4.83 -15.19
C ALA A 62 17.91 -5.26 -13.75
N GLY A 63 16.92 -5.23 -12.86
CA GLY A 63 17.04 -5.68 -11.48
C GLY A 63 17.34 -7.19 -11.37
N ASP A 64 16.59 -8.02 -12.10
CA ASP A 64 16.83 -9.47 -12.10
C ASP A 64 18.18 -9.85 -12.73
N PHE A 65 18.54 -9.19 -13.83
CA PHE A 65 19.82 -9.39 -14.52
C PHE A 65 21.00 -9.08 -13.60
N ALA A 66 21.03 -7.91 -12.96
CA ALA A 66 22.12 -7.53 -12.06
C ALA A 66 22.28 -8.51 -10.88
N ARG A 67 21.16 -8.92 -10.28
CA ARG A 67 21.16 -9.90 -9.17
C ARG A 67 21.72 -11.26 -9.61
N LYS A 68 21.34 -11.74 -10.80
CA LYS A 68 21.79 -13.05 -11.30
C LYS A 68 23.20 -13.05 -11.83
N THR A 69 23.63 -11.97 -12.48
CA THR A 69 25.02 -11.82 -12.94
C THR A 69 25.98 -11.98 -11.76
N ASN A 70 25.70 -11.34 -10.61
CA ASN A 70 26.48 -11.55 -9.40
C ASN A 70 26.53 -13.04 -8.98
N LEU A 71 25.40 -13.76 -9.00
CA LEU A 71 25.38 -15.19 -8.64
C LEU A 71 26.22 -16.05 -9.61
N ILE A 72 26.27 -15.66 -10.88
CA ILE A 72 27.04 -16.37 -11.92
C ILE A 72 28.53 -16.07 -11.76
N ASP A 73 28.89 -14.81 -11.55
CA ASP A 73 30.28 -14.36 -11.38
C ASP A 73 30.96 -15.03 -10.17
N PHE A 74 30.20 -15.28 -9.09
CA PHE A 74 30.67 -16.02 -7.92
C PHE A 74 30.46 -17.54 -8.03
N GLY A 75 30.04 -18.07 -9.18
CA GLY A 75 29.96 -19.52 -9.43
C GLY A 75 28.78 -20.25 -8.77
N PHE A 76 27.79 -19.54 -8.24
CA PHE A 76 26.59 -20.16 -7.64
C PHE A 76 25.58 -20.65 -8.67
N ARG A 77 25.58 -20.07 -9.89
CA ARG A 77 24.65 -20.40 -10.97
C ARG A 77 25.37 -20.48 -12.32
N LEU A 78 24.82 -21.28 -13.23
CA LEU A 78 25.27 -21.31 -14.63
C LEU A 78 24.77 -20.08 -15.40
N PRO A 79 25.45 -19.68 -16.50
CA PRO A 79 25.01 -18.55 -17.34
C PRO A 79 23.57 -18.67 -17.86
N SER A 80 23.09 -19.90 -18.07
CA SER A 80 21.72 -20.19 -18.50
C SER A 80 20.63 -19.74 -17.53
N ALA A 81 20.95 -19.45 -16.26
CA ALA A 81 20.00 -18.88 -15.31
C ALA A 81 19.51 -17.48 -15.69
N LEU A 82 20.26 -16.77 -16.56
CA LEU A 82 19.85 -15.46 -17.09
C LEU A 82 18.62 -15.55 -18.00
N ASP A 83 18.33 -16.71 -18.60
CA ASP A 83 17.16 -16.89 -19.47
C ASP A 83 15.86 -17.13 -18.70
N ASN A 84 15.96 -17.41 -17.39
CA ASN A 84 14.82 -17.49 -16.48
C ASN A 84 14.38 -16.11 -15.96
N ARG A 85 14.18 -15.14 -16.85
CA ARG A 85 14.05 -13.72 -16.52
C ARG A 85 12.62 -13.21 -16.70
N PRO A 86 12.29 -12.00 -16.23
CA PRO A 86 11.14 -11.26 -16.76
C PRO A 86 11.39 -10.78 -18.20
N LEU A 87 10.33 -10.32 -18.86
CA LEU A 87 10.44 -9.64 -20.16
C LEU A 87 11.20 -8.32 -20.02
N LYS A 88 11.95 -7.97 -21.07
CA LYS A 88 12.41 -6.59 -21.29
C LYS A 88 11.20 -5.72 -21.65
N PHE A 89 11.35 -4.40 -21.49
CA PHE A 89 10.24 -3.49 -21.76
C PHE A 89 9.77 -3.56 -23.22
N GLU A 90 10.70 -3.62 -24.17
CA GLU A 90 10.41 -3.71 -25.60
C GLU A 90 9.73 -5.04 -25.94
N GLU A 91 10.13 -6.13 -25.28
CA GLU A 91 9.50 -7.45 -25.45
C GLU A 91 8.07 -7.47 -24.94
N PHE A 92 7.81 -6.78 -23.82
CA PHE A 92 6.46 -6.59 -23.29
C PHE A 92 5.63 -5.70 -24.21
N GLU A 93 6.18 -4.58 -24.68
CA GLU A 93 5.50 -3.64 -25.58
C GLU A 93 5.08 -4.29 -26.89
N GLN A 94 5.93 -5.12 -27.50
CA GLN A 94 5.59 -5.88 -28.71
C GLN A 94 4.49 -6.93 -28.48
N ARG A 95 4.33 -7.39 -27.23
CA ARG A 95 3.36 -8.41 -26.85
C ARG A 95 1.98 -7.83 -26.56
N MET A 96 1.91 -6.59 -26.09
CA MET A 96 0.65 -5.91 -25.86
C MET A 96 -0.13 -5.68 -27.16
N ALA A 97 -1.45 -5.75 -27.08
CA ALA A 97 -2.35 -5.42 -28.18
C ALA A 97 -2.94 -4.01 -27.98
N LYS A 98 -4.22 -3.92 -27.59
CA LYS A 98 -4.85 -2.64 -27.23
C LYS A 98 -4.49 -2.30 -25.79
N VAL A 99 -4.04 -1.08 -25.53
CA VAL A 99 -3.61 -0.64 -24.20
C VAL A 99 -4.39 0.60 -23.76
N ILE A 100 -4.89 0.59 -22.52
CA ILE A 100 -5.42 1.77 -21.83
C ILE A 100 -4.49 2.06 -20.66
N TYR A 101 -3.86 3.22 -20.67
CA TYR A 101 -3.10 3.75 -19.55
C TYR A 101 -4.05 4.54 -18.64
N VAL A 102 -4.13 4.17 -17.36
CA VAL A 102 -4.97 4.85 -16.38
C VAL A 102 -4.05 5.55 -15.39
N SER A 103 -4.14 6.88 -15.32
CA SER A 103 -3.35 7.68 -14.37
C SER A 103 -3.94 9.07 -14.21
N ALA A 104 -3.91 9.60 -12.99
CA ALA A 104 -4.22 11.01 -12.74
C ALA A 104 -3.09 11.97 -13.18
N THR A 105 -1.89 11.43 -13.37
CA THR A 105 -0.64 12.12 -13.72
C THR A 105 0.17 11.29 -14.72
N PRO A 106 -0.36 11.03 -15.94
CA PRO A 106 0.35 10.24 -16.94
C PRO A 106 1.73 10.86 -17.24
N SER A 107 2.74 10.00 -17.43
CA SER A 107 4.07 10.46 -17.81
C SER A 107 4.14 10.74 -19.32
N ARG A 108 5.28 11.28 -19.76
CA ARG A 108 5.54 11.63 -21.17
C ARG A 108 5.34 10.43 -22.11
N TYR A 109 5.76 9.24 -21.69
CA TYR A 109 5.63 8.02 -22.49
C TYR A 109 4.17 7.73 -22.85
N GLU A 110 3.26 7.83 -21.89
CA GLU A 110 1.83 7.56 -22.11
C GLU A 110 1.20 8.61 -23.03
N PHE A 111 1.59 9.88 -22.90
CA PHE A 111 1.16 10.94 -23.81
C PHE A 111 1.63 10.67 -25.25
N GLU A 112 2.92 10.32 -25.43
CA GLU A 112 3.49 10.01 -26.75
C GLU A 112 2.84 8.78 -27.39
N LYS A 113 2.55 7.73 -26.61
CA LYS A 113 1.89 6.51 -27.11
C LYS A 113 0.42 6.73 -27.42
N SER A 114 -0.28 7.51 -26.61
CA SER A 114 -1.72 7.76 -26.78
C SER A 114 -2.02 8.79 -27.87
N LYS A 115 -1.07 9.67 -28.19
CA LYS A 115 -1.22 10.76 -29.18
C LYS A 115 -2.48 11.59 -28.88
N ASN A 116 -3.45 11.60 -29.80
CA ASN A 116 -4.70 12.36 -29.66
C ASN A 116 -5.81 11.58 -28.93
N ASN A 117 -5.57 10.33 -28.52
CA ASN A 117 -6.57 9.46 -27.90
C ASN A 117 -6.52 9.57 -26.37
N ILE A 118 -6.74 10.78 -25.84
CA ILE A 118 -6.70 11.05 -24.40
C ILE A 118 -8.13 11.32 -23.94
N ALA A 119 -8.60 10.50 -23.00
CA ALA A 119 -9.88 10.71 -22.33
C ALA A 119 -9.62 11.28 -20.93
N GLU A 120 -10.28 12.39 -20.60
CA GLU A 120 -10.18 13.02 -19.28
C GLU A 120 -11.46 12.74 -18.47
N GLN A 121 -11.30 12.18 -17.27
CA GLN A 121 -12.39 11.96 -16.32
C GLN A 121 -12.10 12.64 -14.98
N ILE A 122 -12.59 13.87 -14.83
CA ILE A 122 -12.33 14.71 -13.65
C ILE A 122 -13.54 14.88 -12.72
N ILE A 123 -14.75 14.62 -13.23
CA ILE A 123 -15.99 14.74 -12.45
C ILE A 123 -16.13 13.51 -11.53
N ARG A 124 -16.27 13.76 -10.23
CA ARG A 124 -16.50 12.71 -9.24
C ARG A 124 -18.01 12.45 -9.11
N PRO A 125 -18.45 11.18 -9.00
CA PRO A 125 -19.88 10.85 -8.81
C PRO A 125 -20.52 11.53 -7.59
N THR A 126 -19.75 11.80 -6.54
CA THR A 126 -20.23 12.46 -5.31
C THR A 126 -20.23 13.99 -5.36
N GLY A 127 -19.80 14.58 -6.47
CA GLY A 127 -19.61 16.03 -6.60
C GLY A 127 -18.42 16.58 -5.79
N LEU A 128 -17.59 15.74 -5.17
CA LEU A 128 -16.38 16.20 -4.49
C LEU A 128 -15.42 16.87 -5.47
N VAL A 129 -14.86 17.99 -5.03
CA VAL A 129 -13.97 18.82 -5.83
C VAL A 129 -12.52 18.67 -5.36
N ASP A 130 -11.58 18.94 -6.26
CA ASP A 130 -10.16 19.06 -5.93
C ASP A 130 -9.95 20.16 -4.87
N PRO A 131 -8.99 20.02 -3.95
CA PRO A 131 -8.87 20.88 -2.77
C PRO A 131 -8.46 22.31 -3.13
N GLU A 132 -8.71 23.22 -2.19
CA GLU A 132 -8.14 24.56 -2.23
C GLU A 132 -6.66 24.52 -1.82
N ILE A 133 -5.81 25.27 -2.52
CA ILE A 133 -4.37 25.32 -2.28
C ILE A 133 -3.98 26.68 -1.71
N ASN A 134 -3.28 26.66 -0.57
CA ASN A 134 -2.69 27.84 0.05
C ASN A 134 -1.17 27.72 0.09
N ILE A 135 -0.47 28.75 -0.36
CA ILE A 135 0.99 28.82 -0.28
C ILE A 135 1.35 29.72 0.91
N ARG A 136 2.27 29.27 1.77
CA ARG A 136 2.73 30.00 2.95
C ARG A 136 4.25 29.99 3.02
N SER A 137 4.85 31.04 3.58
CA SER A 137 6.31 31.10 3.76
C SER A 137 6.79 30.03 4.75
N THR A 138 8.02 29.55 4.57
CA THR A 138 8.65 28.60 5.50
C THR A 138 8.92 29.23 6.87
N LYS A 139 8.93 30.57 6.95
CA LYS A 139 9.11 31.31 8.20
C LYS A 139 7.96 31.01 9.15
N ASN A 140 8.29 30.48 10.33
CA ASN A 140 7.33 30.03 11.34
C ASN A 140 6.38 28.92 10.88
N GLN A 141 6.80 28.06 9.92
CA GLN A 141 5.95 26.99 9.41
C GLN A 141 5.44 26.02 10.48
N ILE A 142 6.26 25.69 11.49
CA ILE A 142 5.87 24.71 12.53
C ILE A 142 4.77 25.26 13.46
N PRO A 143 4.91 26.46 14.06
CA PRO A 143 3.80 27.08 14.81
C PRO A 143 2.51 27.24 14.01
N ASP A 144 2.63 27.63 12.74
CA ASP A 144 1.49 27.80 11.83
C ASP A 144 0.78 26.47 11.54
N LEU A 145 1.56 25.41 11.26
CA LEU A 145 1.07 24.05 11.07
C LEU A 145 0.31 23.54 12.30
N ILE A 146 0.82 23.78 13.52
CA ILE A 146 0.18 23.33 14.77
C ILE A 146 -1.19 23.98 14.94
N LYS A 147 -1.32 25.28 14.59
CA LYS A 147 -2.59 25.99 14.66
C LYS A 147 -3.63 25.37 13.72
N ASP A 148 -3.22 25.02 12.50
CA ASP A 148 -4.13 24.38 11.55
C ASP A 148 -4.48 22.95 11.95
N ILE A 149 -3.51 22.17 12.43
CA ILE A 149 -3.76 20.83 12.98
C ILE A 149 -4.78 20.91 14.11
N LYS A 150 -4.61 21.85 15.05
CA LYS A 150 -5.56 22.06 16.16
C LYS A 150 -6.99 22.27 15.64
N SER A 151 -7.15 23.18 14.67
CA SER A 151 -8.43 23.46 14.03
C SER A 151 -9.07 22.22 13.38
N ARG A 152 -8.26 21.28 12.87
CA ARG A 152 -8.75 19.99 12.33
C ARG A 152 -9.16 19.02 13.42
N VAL A 153 -8.36 18.91 14.47
CA VAL A 153 -8.66 18.06 15.64
C VAL A 153 -9.96 18.49 16.31
N ASP A 154 -10.19 19.80 16.47
CA ASP A 154 -11.42 20.35 17.04
C ASP A 154 -12.67 19.95 16.21
N LYS A 155 -12.50 19.74 14.89
CA LYS A 155 -13.53 19.28 13.97
C LYS A 155 -13.58 17.75 13.80
N LYS A 156 -12.75 17.00 14.52
CA LYS A 156 -12.55 15.55 14.36
C LYS A 156 -12.10 15.14 12.96
N GLU A 157 -11.42 16.02 12.24
CA GLU A 157 -10.81 15.76 10.94
C GLU A 157 -9.35 15.27 11.11
N ARG A 158 -8.71 14.77 10.05
CA ARG A 158 -7.32 14.28 10.07
C ARG A 158 -6.40 15.13 9.20
N THR A 159 -5.11 15.15 9.57
CA THR A 159 -4.07 15.89 8.84
C THR A 159 -2.98 14.95 8.33
N LEU A 160 -2.59 15.11 7.07
CA LEU A 160 -1.37 14.50 6.52
C LEU A 160 -0.29 15.56 6.40
N VAL A 161 0.92 15.25 6.86
CA VAL A 161 2.09 16.13 6.72
C VAL A 161 3.17 15.40 5.95
N VAL A 162 3.57 15.97 4.82
CA VAL A 162 4.61 15.44 3.94
C VAL A 162 5.89 16.24 4.10
N THR A 163 6.96 15.57 4.51
CA THR A 163 8.31 16.14 4.63
C THR A 163 9.22 15.62 3.50
N LEU A 164 10.49 16.02 3.48
CA LEU A 164 11.47 15.56 2.49
C LEU A 164 12.31 14.37 2.95
N THR A 165 12.62 14.29 4.25
CA THR A 165 13.59 13.30 4.77
C THR A 165 13.01 12.50 5.93
N LYS A 166 13.53 11.26 6.11
CA LYS A 166 13.17 10.38 7.24
C LYS A 166 13.39 11.08 8.57
N ARG A 167 14.55 11.71 8.71
CA ARG A 167 14.91 12.45 9.91
C ARG A 167 13.93 13.59 10.21
N MET A 168 13.57 14.42 9.22
CA MET A 168 12.60 15.48 9.42
C MET A 168 11.21 14.96 9.78
N ALA A 169 10.78 13.87 9.15
CA ALA A 169 9.49 13.26 9.48
C ALA A 169 9.45 12.73 10.92
N GLU A 170 10.52 12.06 11.36
CA GLU A 170 10.67 11.54 12.72
C GLU A 170 10.78 12.66 13.76
N ASP A 171 11.65 13.64 13.52
CA ASP A 171 11.83 14.81 14.40
C ASP A 171 10.51 15.60 14.53
N LEU A 172 9.77 15.77 13.42
CA LEU A 172 8.49 16.45 13.42
C LEU A 172 7.41 15.63 14.14
N ALA A 173 7.34 14.32 13.92
CA ALA A 173 6.39 13.46 14.62
C ALA A 173 6.63 13.49 16.14
N ASN A 174 7.89 13.40 16.56
CA ASN A 174 8.30 13.51 17.96
C ASN A 174 7.99 14.89 18.55
N TYR A 175 8.22 15.96 17.79
CA TYR A 175 7.89 17.32 18.21
C TYR A 175 6.38 17.50 18.39
N LEU A 176 5.58 17.05 17.42
CA LEU A 176 4.13 17.20 17.44
C LEU A 176 3.46 16.34 18.53
N SER A 177 4.05 15.19 18.86
CA SER A 177 3.55 14.29 19.91
C SER A 177 3.81 14.78 21.34
N ASP A 178 4.70 15.77 21.53
CA ASP A 178 5.08 16.28 22.85
C ASP A 178 4.22 17.49 23.23
N PRO A 179 3.26 17.35 24.18
CA PRO A 179 2.35 18.43 24.53
C PRO A 179 3.06 19.62 25.16
N ASN A 180 4.25 19.44 25.74
CA ASN A 180 5.02 20.55 26.32
C ASN A 180 5.60 21.47 25.24
N LYS A 181 5.80 20.95 24.03
CA LYS A 181 6.34 21.72 22.89
C LYS A 181 5.22 22.38 22.09
N THR A 182 4.12 21.68 21.85
CA THR A 182 3.01 22.17 21.02
C THR A 182 1.94 22.92 21.82
N GLY A 183 1.88 22.71 23.14
CA GLY A 183 0.79 23.17 24.00
C GLY A 183 -0.52 22.39 23.83
N ILE A 184 -0.50 21.27 23.10
CA ILE A 184 -1.70 20.49 22.72
C ILE A 184 -1.36 19.00 22.73
N ASN A 185 -2.25 18.16 23.24
CA ASN A 185 -2.08 16.71 23.17
C ASN A 185 -2.52 16.18 21.79
N LEU A 186 -1.58 16.07 20.85
CA LEU A 186 -1.82 15.53 19.51
C LEU A 186 -1.42 14.06 19.43
N LYS A 187 -2.28 13.23 18.84
CA LYS A 187 -1.94 11.84 18.55
C LYS A 187 -1.32 11.74 17.17
N VAL A 188 -0.02 11.50 17.11
CA VAL A 188 0.73 11.54 15.84
C VAL A 188 1.29 10.17 15.52
N ALA A 189 1.19 9.78 14.25
CA ALA A 189 1.87 8.63 13.70
C ALA A 189 2.92 9.06 12.68
N TYR A 190 3.99 8.27 12.58
CA TYR A 190 5.05 8.43 11.59
C TYR A 190 5.05 7.27 10.61
N LEU A 191 5.14 7.57 9.31
CA LEU A 191 5.23 6.60 8.23
C LEU A 191 6.52 6.77 7.41
N HIS A 192 7.36 5.73 7.38
CA HIS A 192 8.51 5.64 6.47
C HIS A 192 8.47 4.42 5.54
N SER A 193 9.44 4.39 4.62
CA SER A 193 9.55 3.38 3.57
C SER A 193 9.85 1.97 4.06
N ASP A 194 10.40 1.83 5.27
CA ASP A 194 10.91 0.55 5.79
C ASP A 194 9.94 -0.10 6.78
N ILE A 195 8.78 0.53 7.02
CA ILE A 195 7.67 -0.07 7.77
C ILE A 195 7.06 -1.19 6.91
N ASP A 196 6.90 -2.36 7.50
CA ASP A 196 6.27 -3.50 6.86
C ASP A 196 4.82 -3.18 6.44
N THR A 197 4.36 -3.81 5.36
CA THR A 197 3.05 -3.54 4.73
C THR A 197 1.90 -3.73 5.73
N LEU A 198 1.97 -4.77 6.57
CA LEU A 198 0.95 -5.03 7.60
C LEU A 198 0.91 -3.93 8.67
N GLN A 199 2.07 -3.47 9.13
CA GLN A 199 2.16 -2.39 10.12
C GLN A 199 1.66 -1.06 9.54
N ARG A 200 1.96 -0.78 8.27
CA ARG A 200 1.43 0.39 7.56
C ARG A 200 -0.09 0.37 7.53
N SER A 201 -0.72 -0.74 7.14
CA SER A 201 -2.18 -0.84 7.11
C SER A 201 -2.79 -0.51 8.47
N LYS A 202 -2.21 -1.03 9.55
CA LYS A 202 -2.66 -0.74 10.92
C LYS A 202 -2.60 0.75 11.27
N ILE A 203 -1.48 1.43 10.97
CA ILE A 203 -1.33 2.88 11.22
C ILE A 203 -2.41 3.68 10.48
N LEU A 204 -2.75 3.28 9.26
CA LEU A 204 -3.79 3.96 8.47
C LEU A 204 -5.19 3.71 9.02
N ASP A 205 -5.49 2.48 9.44
CA ASP A 205 -6.75 2.16 10.09
C ASP A 205 -6.90 2.89 11.44
N ASP A 206 -5.80 3.04 12.19
CA ASP A 206 -5.75 3.81 13.42
C ASP A 206 -6.00 5.32 13.17
N LEU A 207 -5.44 5.88 12.09
CA LEU A 207 -5.73 7.25 11.68
C LEU A 207 -7.22 7.43 11.34
N ARG A 208 -7.81 6.51 10.57
CA ARG A 208 -9.24 6.55 10.22
C ARG A 208 -10.13 6.41 11.44
N SER A 209 -9.77 5.53 12.37
CA SER A 209 -10.51 5.28 13.61
C SER A 209 -10.40 6.43 14.62
N GLY A 210 -9.47 7.37 14.43
CA GLY A 210 -9.22 8.49 15.35
C GLY A 210 -8.29 8.14 16.52
N ASN A 211 -7.56 7.04 16.41
CA ASN A 211 -6.44 6.74 17.30
C ASN A 211 -5.26 7.67 17.00
N TYR A 212 -5.12 8.13 15.76
CA TYR A 212 -4.22 9.21 15.38
C TYR A 212 -5.00 10.36 14.76
N ASP A 213 -4.52 11.58 14.99
CA ASP A 213 -5.02 12.84 14.42
C ASP A 213 -4.17 13.28 13.22
N VAL A 214 -2.87 13.00 13.28
CA VAL A 214 -1.86 13.46 12.32
C VAL A 214 -1.01 12.28 11.86
N LEU A 215 -0.76 12.20 10.56
CA LEU A 215 0.21 11.28 9.98
C LEU A 215 1.33 12.08 9.29
N VAL A 216 2.56 11.91 9.77
CA VAL A 216 3.75 12.51 9.19
C VAL A 216 4.48 11.47 8.35
N GLY A 217 4.88 11.81 7.12
CA GLY A 217 5.66 10.91 6.28
C GLY A 217 6.38 11.61 5.15
N ILE A 218 7.13 10.85 4.37
CA ILE A 218 7.93 11.37 3.24
C ILE A 218 7.20 11.13 1.92
N ASN A 219 6.82 9.87 1.72
CA ASN A 219 6.14 9.42 0.52
C ASN A 219 4.84 8.72 0.93
N LEU A 220 3.78 9.52 1.03
CA LEU A 220 2.41 9.06 1.25
C LEU A 220 1.71 8.74 -0.09
N LEU A 221 2.47 8.47 -1.17
CA LEU A 221 1.92 8.26 -2.51
C LEU A 221 1.65 6.78 -2.84
N ARG A 222 2.03 5.85 -1.97
CA ARG A 222 1.77 4.43 -2.26
C ARG A 222 0.27 4.14 -2.25
N GLU A 223 -0.12 3.26 -3.17
CA GLU A 223 -1.48 2.80 -3.43
C GLU A 223 -2.24 2.44 -2.14
N GLY A 224 -3.55 2.70 -2.13
CA GLY A 224 -4.44 2.29 -1.02
C GLY A 224 -4.72 3.34 0.05
N LEU A 225 -4.17 4.55 -0.04
CA LEU A 225 -4.49 5.67 0.85
C LEU A 225 -5.80 6.36 0.44
N ASP A 226 -6.92 5.74 0.78
CA ASP A 226 -8.25 6.31 0.70
C ASP A 226 -8.71 6.72 2.11
N LEU A 227 -8.53 8.01 2.44
CA LEU A 227 -8.80 8.57 3.76
C LEU A 227 -9.82 9.71 3.65
N PRO A 228 -11.13 9.41 3.61
CA PRO A 228 -12.18 10.43 3.57
C PRO A 228 -12.16 11.39 4.76
N GLU A 229 -11.54 10.98 5.87
CA GLU A 229 -11.41 11.75 7.11
C GLU A 229 -10.31 12.82 7.05
N VAL A 230 -9.42 12.77 6.04
CA VAL A 230 -8.34 13.75 5.86
C VAL A 230 -8.88 15.00 5.18
N SER A 231 -8.91 16.10 5.93
CA SER A 231 -9.33 17.41 5.41
C SER A 231 -8.16 18.36 5.15
N LEU A 232 -6.96 18.07 5.67
CA LEU A 232 -5.78 18.89 5.51
C LEU A 232 -4.59 18.06 5.05
N VAL A 233 -3.94 18.50 3.98
CA VAL A 233 -2.65 17.98 3.53
C VAL A 233 -1.64 19.11 3.53
N THR A 234 -0.56 18.95 4.26
CA THR A 234 0.54 19.91 4.34
C THR A 234 1.77 19.34 3.65
N ILE A 235 2.41 20.13 2.79
CA ILE A 235 3.70 19.80 2.16
C ILE A 235 4.74 20.80 2.66
N LEU A 236 5.70 20.31 3.44
CA LEU A 236 6.87 21.10 3.86
C LEU A 236 7.90 21.13 2.72
N ASP A 237 8.64 22.24 2.62
CA ASP A 237 9.69 22.44 1.61
C ASP A 237 9.17 22.13 0.20
N ALA A 238 8.03 22.74 -0.15
CA ALA A 238 7.31 22.45 -1.39
C ALA A 238 8.04 22.97 -2.64
N ASP A 239 8.93 23.95 -2.48
CA ASP A 239 9.73 24.57 -3.54
C ASP A 239 11.02 23.82 -3.88
N GLN A 240 11.42 22.86 -3.05
CA GLN A 240 12.59 22.05 -3.31
C GLN A 240 12.40 21.15 -4.54
N GLN A 241 13.48 20.94 -5.28
CA GLN A 241 13.47 20.05 -6.44
C GLN A 241 13.74 18.60 -6.03
N GLY A 242 13.13 17.66 -6.75
CA GLY A 242 13.37 16.24 -6.58
C GLY A 242 12.14 15.41 -6.89
N PHE A 243 12.29 14.09 -6.83
CA PHE A 243 11.23 13.14 -7.16
C PHE A 243 9.93 13.38 -6.35
N LEU A 244 10.05 13.68 -5.05
CA LEU A 244 8.91 13.91 -4.16
C LEU A 244 8.24 15.28 -4.31
N ARG A 245 8.81 16.15 -5.15
CA ARG A 245 8.33 17.51 -5.42
C ARG A 245 8.21 17.78 -6.91
N SER A 246 8.20 16.72 -7.72
CA SER A 246 7.82 16.81 -9.13
C SER A 246 6.36 17.24 -9.27
N GLN A 247 6.00 17.78 -10.42
CA GLN A 247 4.62 18.18 -10.72
C GLN A 247 3.63 17.03 -10.48
N SER A 248 3.97 15.81 -10.93
CA SER A 248 3.13 14.62 -10.72
C SER A 248 2.98 14.26 -9.25
N SER A 249 4.08 14.21 -8.50
CA SER A 249 4.07 13.92 -7.05
C SER A 249 3.23 14.94 -6.29
N LEU A 250 3.37 16.24 -6.60
CA LEU A 250 2.57 17.28 -5.96
C LEU A 250 1.08 17.12 -6.23
N ILE A 251 0.67 16.88 -7.49
CA ILE A 251 -0.74 16.64 -7.85
C ILE A 251 -1.30 15.46 -7.06
N GLN A 252 -0.55 14.37 -6.93
CA GLN A 252 -0.99 13.19 -6.19
C GLN A 252 -1.09 13.41 -4.68
N ILE A 253 -0.11 14.08 -4.07
CA ILE A 253 -0.14 14.42 -2.64
C ILE A 253 -1.36 15.30 -2.35
N MET A 254 -1.57 16.35 -3.15
CA MET A 254 -2.73 17.24 -3.04
C MET A 254 -4.04 16.48 -3.24
N GLY A 255 -4.06 15.51 -4.15
CA GLY A 255 -5.19 14.61 -4.39
C GLY A 255 -5.71 13.90 -3.14
N ARG A 256 -4.85 13.69 -2.11
CA ARG A 256 -5.26 13.05 -0.84
C ARG A 256 -6.29 13.87 -0.06
N ALA A 257 -6.32 15.20 -0.22
CA ALA A 257 -7.35 16.05 0.38
C ALA A 257 -8.67 16.08 -0.41
N SER A 258 -8.72 15.54 -1.64
CA SER A 258 -9.89 15.64 -2.54
C SER A 258 -11.06 14.74 -2.12
N ARG A 259 -10.91 13.95 -1.06
CA ARG A 259 -11.94 13.01 -0.57
C ARG A 259 -12.79 13.58 0.56
N HIS A 260 -12.45 14.78 1.02
CA HIS A 260 -13.16 15.49 2.08
C HIS A 260 -13.77 16.78 1.54
N ILE A 261 -14.99 17.11 1.95
CA ILE A 261 -15.72 18.31 1.49
C ILE A 261 -14.96 19.61 1.79
N SER A 262 -14.33 19.68 2.96
CA SER A 262 -13.48 20.80 3.42
C SER A 262 -12.00 20.60 3.09
N GLY A 263 -11.67 19.78 2.09
CA GLY A 263 -10.31 19.44 1.71
C GLY A 263 -9.47 20.66 1.35
N GLN A 264 -8.35 20.85 2.05
CA GLN A 264 -7.40 21.94 1.85
C GLN A 264 -5.96 21.41 1.81
N VAL A 265 -5.14 22.12 1.04
CA VAL A 265 -3.71 21.87 0.92
C VAL A 265 -2.94 23.11 1.35
N ILE A 266 -1.89 22.93 2.13
CA ILE A 266 -0.91 23.97 2.46
C ILE A 266 0.46 23.59 1.90
N LEU A 267 1.03 24.47 1.08
CA LEU A 267 2.39 24.35 0.55
C LEU A 267 3.27 25.36 1.28
N TYR A 268 4.22 24.88 2.09
CA TYR A 268 5.23 25.75 2.71
C TYR A 268 6.41 25.90 1.75
N ALA A 269 6.64 27.13 1.29
CA ALA A 269 7.63 27.46 0.28
C ALA A 269 7.94 28.97 0.32
N ASP A 270 9.18 29.35 0.01
CA ASP A 270 9.57 30.76 -0.11
C ASP A 270 9.65 31.22 -1.58
N SER A 271 9.65 30.28 -2.52
CA SER A 271 9.58 30.54 -3.96
C SER A 271 8.56 29.61 -4.64
N ILE A 272 8.10 29.94 -5.84
CA ILE A 272 7.23 29.06 -6.63
C ILE A 272 8.10 28.39 -7.69
N SER A 273 8.30 27.07 -7.57
CA SER A 273 9.01 26.29 -8.59
C SER A 273 8.10 25.97 -9.79
N ASP A 274 8.68 25.62 -10.94
CA ASP A 274 7.91 25.21 -12.13
C ASP A 274 6.98 24.01 -11.84
N ALA A 275 7.45 23.07 -11.01
CA ALA A 275 6.66 21.92 -10.60
C ALA A 275 5.44 22.33 -9.76
N MET A 276 5.61 23.28 -8.84
CA MET A 276 4.52 23.84 -8.06
C MET A 276 3.52 24.57 -8.96
N ASP A 277 4.00 25.48 -9.81
CA ASP A 277 3.15 26.26 -10.71
C ASP A 277 2.30 25.35 -11.62
N GLY A 278 2.94 24.35 -12.25
CA GLY A 278 2.25 23.36 -13.08
C GLY A 278 1.21 22.55 -12.30
N ALA A 279 1.55 22.11 -11.08
CA ALA A 279 0.64 21.33 -10.24
C ALA A 279 -0.56 22.18 -9.75
N ILE A 280 -0.31 23.40 -9.29
CA ILE A 280 -1.33 24.34 -8.81
C ILE A 280 -2.29 24.71 -9.94
N LYS A 281 -1.77 25.01 -11.14
CA LYS A 281 -2.60 25.32 -12.30
C LYS A 281 -3.53 24.17 -12.65
N GLU A 282 -3.02 22.94 -12.64
CA GLU A 282 -3.81 21.76 -12.99
C GLU A 282 -4.91 21.45 -11.96
N VAL A 283 -4.58 21.48 -10.66
CA VAL A 283 -5.57 21.28 -9.59
C VAL A 283 -6.64 22.37 -9.63
N ASN A 284 -6.26 23.63 -9.82
CA ASN A 284 -7.22 24.72 -9.96
C ASN A 284 -8.09 24.60 -11.22
N ARG A 285 -7.54 24.12 -12.34
CA ARG A 285 -8.31 23.87 -13.57
C ARG A 285 -9.37 22.81 -13.32
N ARG A 286 -9.00 21.67 -12.72
CA ARG A 286 -9.91 20.58 -12.35
C ARG A 286 -11.01 21.07 -11.41
N ARG A 287 -10.63 21.77 -10.33
CA ARG A 287 -11.56 22.35 -9.35
C ARG A 287 -12.59 23.27 -10.02
N LYS A 288 -12.17 24.17 -10.92
CA LYS A 288 -13.08 25.08 -11.64
C LYS A 288 -14.11 24.32 -12.47
N ILE A 289 -13.68 23.30 -13.21
CA ILE A 289 -14.59 22.50 -14.04
C ILE A 289 -15.58 21.71 -13.17
N GLN A 290 -15.11 21.13 -12.07
CA GLN A 290 -15.96 20.38 -11.14
C GLN A 290 -16.99 21.27 -10.45
N ILE A 291 -16.61 22.46 -9.99
CA ILE A 291 -17.55 23.44 -9.38
C ILE A 291 -18.62 23.84 -10.40
N LYS A 292 -18.22 24.18 -11.63
CA LYS A 292 -19.16 24.54 -12.70
C LYS A 292 -20.13 23.39 -12.99
N TYR A 293 -19.63 22.17 -13.15
CA TYR A 293 -20.47 20.99 -13.37
C TYR A 293 -21.47 20.77 -12.24
N ASN A 294 -21.03 20.92 -10.98
CA ASN A 294 -21.92 20.79 -9.83
C ASN A 294 -23.02 21.86 -9.81
N GLN A 295 -22.69 23.09 -10.18
CA GLN A 295 -23.66 24.18 -10.28
C GLN A 295 -24.69 23.92 -11.40
N ASP A 296 -24.20 23.57 -12.59
CA ASP A 296 -25.02 23.31 -13.78
C ASP A 296 -25.96 22.10 -13.60
N ASN A 297 -25.59 21.14 -12.74
CA ASN A 297 -26.33 19.90 -12.48
C ASN A 297 -26.96 19.82 -11.09
N HIS A 298 -26.95 20.91 -10.30
CA HIS A 298 -27.51 20.95 -8.93
C HIS A 298 -26.98 19.86 -7.98
N ILE A 299 -25.69 19.52 -8.08
CA ILE A 299 -25.06 18.49 -7.25
C ILE A 299 -24.48 19.13 -5.98
N THR A 300 -24.92 18.68 -4.81
CA THR A 300 -24.28 19.03 -3.53
C THR A 300 -23.16 18.03 -3.21
N PRO A 301 -21.90 18.48 -3.04
CA PRO A 301 -20.79 17.60 -2.69
C PRO A 301 -21.05 16.82 -1.40
N LYS A 302 -20.76 15.52 -1.40
CA LYS A 302 -20.87 14.67 -0.20
C LYS A 302 -19.58 13.86 -0.01
N SER A 303 -19.04 13.89 1.21
CA SER A 303 -17.93 13.00 1.59
C SER A 303 -18.40 11.55 1.57
N VAL A 304 -17.56 10.65 1.03
CA VAL A 304 -17.86 9.21 1.03
C VAL A 304 -17.58 8.65 2.42
N VAL A 305 -18.62 8.22 3.14
CA VAL A 305 -18.44 7.49 4.40
C VAL A 305 -18.19 6.01 4.06
N LYS A 306 -16.93 5.59 4.03
CA LYS A 306 -16.59 4.17 3.94
C LYS A 306 -16.59 3.55 5.33
N SER A 307 -17.34 2.46 5.52
CA SER A 307 -17.27 1.67 6.75
C SER A 307 -15.83 1.28 7.05
N ILE A 308 -15.37 1.60 8.26
CA ILE A 308 -14.14 1.02 8.81
C ILE A 308 -14.44 -0.47 8.94
N ARG A 309 -13.86 -1.30 8.07
CA ARG A 309 -13.96 -2.75 8.26
C ARG A 309 -13.08 -3.06 9.46
N PRO A 310 -13.63 -3.57 10.59
CA PRO A 310 -12.77 -4.09 11.63
C PRO A 310 -11.89 -5.17 10.99
N GLN A 311 -10.57 -5.03 11.12
CA GLN A 311 -9.67 -6.10 10.76
C GLN A 311 -10.08 -7.32 11.59
N ILE A 312 -10.40 -8.42 10.91
CA ILE A 312 -10.59 -9.76 11.50
C ILE A 312 -9.28 -10.27 12.18
N VAL A 313 -8.26 -9.43 12.30
CA VAL A 313 -6.95 -9.74 12.84
C VAL A 313 -6.89 -9.48 14.36
N ASP A 314 -7.69 -8.55 14.89
CA ASP A 314 -7.63 -8.21 16.33
C ASP A 314 -8.52 -9.09 17.23
N ASP A 315 -9.50 -9.80 16.67
CA ASP A 315 -10.35 -10.72 17.45
C ASP A 315 -9.66 -12.04 17.82
N ILE A 316 -8.50 -12.36 17.24
CA ILE A 316 -7.73 -13.56 17.65
C ILE A 316 -6.98 -13.33 18.97
N LYS A 317 -6.88 -12.10 19.49
CA LYS A 317 -6.11 -11.80 20.72
C LYS A 317 -6.94 -11.32 21.92
N LYS A 318 -8.27 -11.25 21.81
CA LYS A 318 -9.14 -10.77 22.90
C LYS A 318 -10.44 -11.54 23.09
N GLU A 319 -10.56 -12.77 22.61
CA GLU A 319 -11.56 -13.66 23.19
C GLU A 319 -11.06 -14.15 24.54
N THR A 320 -11.58 -13.50 25.58
CA THR A 320 -11.91 -14.04 26.89
C THR A 320 -11.11 -15.26 27.32
N LYS A 321 -10.31 -15.10 28.39
CA LYS A 321 -9.95 -16.19 29.32
C LYS A 321 -11.22 -16.99 29.63
N THR A 322 -11.49 -18.03 28.85
CA THR A 322 -12.47 -19.04 29.18
C THR A 322 -11.88 -19.69 30.42
N ASN A 323 -12.49 -19.41 31.58
CA ASN A 323 -12.24 -20.18 32.77
C ASN A 323 -12.42 -21.66 32.38
N TRP A 324 -11.31 -22.38 32.28
CA TRP A 324 -11.32 -23.83 32.15
C TRP A 324 -11.86 -24.37 33.46
N SER A 325 -13.19 -24.46 33.55
CA SER A 325 -13.88 -25.15 34.62
C SER A 325 -13.27 -26.55 34.71
N LYS A 326 -12.73 -26.89 35.90
CA LYS A 326 -12.33 -28.25 36.25
C LYS A 326 -13.47 -29.19 35.88
N ILE A 327 -13.29 -29.99 34.85
CA ILE A 327 -14.24 -31.02 34.45
C ILE A 327 -14.06 -32.16 35.45
N ASP A 328 -15.14 -32.56 36.11
CA ASP A 328 -15.16 -33.68 37.04
C ASP A 328 -14.98 -34.99 36.25
N THR A 329 -13.76 -35.52 36.26
CA THR A 329 -13.32 -36.69 35.50
C THR A 329 -14.03 -37.99 35.93
N SER A 330 -14.76 -37.97 37.04
CA SER A 330 -15.46 -39.12 37.63
C SER A 330 -16.74 -39.56 36.87
N SER A 331 -17.23 -38.75 35.93
CA SER A 331 -18.55 -38.95 35.29
C SER A 331 -18.52 -39.45 33.84
N LEU A 332 -17.33 -39.65 33.25
CA LEU A 332 -17.19 -39.94 31.81
C LEU A 332 -16.98 -41.43 31.51
N THR A 333 -17.81 -41.97 30.61
CA THR A 333 -17.64 -43.33 30.07
C THR A 333 -16.33 -43.45 29.25
N PRO A 334 -15.74 -44.66 29.12
CA PRO A 334 -14.50 -44.86 28.36
C PRO A 334 -14.56 -44.36 26.91
N SER A 335 -15.72 -44.51 26.26
CA SER A 335 -15.95 -44.03 24.89
C SER A 335 -15.98 -42.50 24.80
N GLN A 336 -16.62 -41.83 25.78
CA GLN A 336 -16.66 -40.36 25.84
C GLN A 336 -15.28 -39.76 26.13
N ARG A 337 -14.47 -40.41 26.98
CA ARG A 337 -13.09 -40.00 27.26
C ARG A 337 -12.21 -40.05 26.01
N GLN A 338 -12.27 -41.13 25.21
CA GLN A 338 -11.50 -41.23 23.96
C GLN A 338 -11.90 -40.14 22.96
N LYS A 339 -13.20 -39.85 22.84
CA LYS A 339 -13.70 -38.78 21.95
C LYS A 339 -13.21 -37.40 22.41
N GLN A 340 -13.21 -37.15 23.72
CA GLN A 340 -12.74 -35.90 24.31
C GLN A 340 -11.23 -35.71 24.12
N VAL A 341 -10.42 -36.74 24.37
CA VAL A 341 -8.97 -36.70 24.14
C VAL A 341 -8.64 -36.41 22.68
N LYS A 342 -9.41 -36.98 21.74
CA LYS A 342 -9.24 -36.71 20.30
C LYS A 342 -9.51 -35.24 19.96
N GLU A 343 -10.54 -34.65 20.55
CA GLU A 343 -10.88 -33.24 20.33
C GLU A 343 -9.83 -32.30 20.96
N LEU A 344 -9.40 -32.60 22.20
CA LEU A 344 -8.34 -31.85 22.88
C LEU A 344 -7.00 -31.93 22.11
N LYS A 345 -6.62 -33.10 21.56
CA LYS A 345 -5.42 -33.24 20.72
C LYS A 345 -5.50 -32.38 19.45
N LYS A 346 -6.69 -32.25 18.86
CA LYS A 346 -6.92 -31.38 17.70
C LYS A 346 -6.80 -29.90 18.07
N GLN A 347 -7.38 -29.50 19.20
CA GLN A 347 -7.29 -28.13 19.72
C GLN A 347 -5.85 -27.75 20.10
N MET A 348 -5.12 -28.64 20.79
CA MET A 348 -3.71 -28.45 21.12
C MET A 348 -2.83 -28.25 19.88
N ARG A 349 -3.05 -29.00 18.80
CA ARG A 349 -2.32 -28.83 17.53
C ARG A 349 -2.62 -27.49 16.88
N ASN A 350 -3.88 -27.05 16.90
CA ASN A 350 -4.25 -25.72 16.39
C ASN A 350 -3.62 -24.60 17.20
N LEU A 351 -3.58 -24.71 18.53
CA LEU A 351 -2.93 -23.74 19.42
C LEU A 351 -1.42 -23.68 19.17
N ALA A 352 -0.76 -24.84 19.02
CA ALA A 352 0.66 -24.91 18.68
C ALA A 352 0.98 -24.33 17.28
N PHE A 353 0.10 -24.56 16.30
CA PHE A 353 0.21 -23.95 14.96
C PHE A 353 0.09 -22.43 15.02
N ASN A 354 -0.77 -21.92 15.91
CA ASN A 354 -0.97 -20.48 16.14
C ASN A 354 0.05 -19.86 17.11
N LEU A 355 1.11 -20.59 17.48
CA LEU A 355 2.18 -20.16 18.39
C LEU A 355 1.72 -19.85 19.84
N ASP A 356 0.54 -20.33 20.25
CA ASP A 356 0.04 -20.20 21.63
C ASP A 356 0.48 -21.42 22.47
N PHE A 357 1.75 -21.39 22.87
CA PHE A 357 2.39 -22.50 23.58
C PHE A 357 1.87 -22.67 25.01
N GLU A 358 1.47 -21.60 25.69
CA GLU A 358 0.95 -21.66 27.06
C GLU A 358 -0.39 -22.39 27.11
N ALA A 359 -1.33 -22.04 26.22
CA ALA A 359 -2.61 -22.72 26.13
C ALA A 359 -2.45 -24.19 25.64
N ALA A 360 -1.52 -24.44 24.72
CA ALA A 360 -1.20 -25.80 24.27
C ALA A 360 -0.66 -26.68 25.41
N ILE A 361 0.16 -26.12 26.31
CA ILE A 361 0.66 -26.82 27.51
C ILE A 361 -0.48 -27.16 28.48
N GLN A 362 -1.44 -26.26 28.69
CA GLN A 362 -2.61 -26.51 29.54
C GLN A 362 -3.46 -27.66 28.99
N ILE A 363 -3.74 -27.68 27.68
CA ILE A 363 -4.49 -28.78 27.06
C ILE A 363 -3.71 -30.10 27.12
N ARG A 364 -2.38 -30.06 26.96
CA ARG A 364 -1.52 -31.24 27.12
C ARG A 364 -1.65 -31.84 28.51
N ASP A 365 -1.66 -30.99 29.54
CA ASP A 365 -1.74 -31.45 30.93
C ASP A 365 -3.15 -31.98 31.27
N GLN A 366 -4.22 -31.39 30.71
CA GLN A 366 -5.59 -31.95 30.77
C GLN A 366 -5.72 -33.31 30.06
N ILE A 367 -5.07 -33.48 28.89
CA ILE A 367 -5.04 -34.79 28.20
C ILE A 367 -4.37 -35.83 29.10
N LYS A 368 -3.25 -35.47 29.77
CA LYS A 368 -2.58 -36.37 30.70
C LYS A 368 -3.45 -36.73 31.91
N GLU A 369 -4.22 -35.79 32.45
CA GLU A 369 -5.15 -36.08 33.55
C GLU A 369 -6.24 -37.09 33.14
N ILE A 370 -6.77 -36.97 31.91
CA ILE A 370 -7.78 -37.90 31.39
C ILE A 370 -7.17 -39.27 31.06
N GLU A 371 -5.96 -39.30 30.49
CA GLU A 371 -5.25 -40.55 30.12
C GLU A 371 -4.68 -41.29 31.35
N ASN A 372 -4.27 -40.59 32.41
CA ASN A 372 -3.74 -41.20 33.64
C ASN A 372 -4.82 -41.79 34.54
N TYR A 373 -6.11 -41.50 34.31
CA TYR A 373 -7.22 -42.11 35.05
C TYR A 373 -7.43 -43.60 34.71
N ASP A 374 -6.75 -44.11 33.68
CA ASP A 374 -6.77 -45.53 33.27
C ASP A 374 -5.60 -46.35 33.89
N ARG A 375 -4.93 -45.86 34.94
CA ARG A 375 -3.91 -46.61 35.70
C ARG A 375 -4.28 -46.87 37.14
#